data_AF-A0A167FYR7-F1
#
_entry.id   AF-A0A167FYR7-F1
#
_cell.length_a   1.000
_cell.length_b   1.000
_cell.length_c   1.000
_cell.angle_alpha   90.00
_cell.angle_beta   90.00
_cell.angle_gamma   90.00
#
_symmetry.space_group_name_H-M   'P 1'
#
loop_
_entity.id
_entity.type
_entity.pdbx_description
1 polymer ?
#
loop_
_entity_poly.entity_id
_entity_poly.type
_entity_poly.pdbx_seq_one_letter_code
_entity_poly.pdbx_strand_id
1 'polypeptide(L)'
;MDDLSDDFILAKSYFDCGEHLRCAHTLESCHEPEETFLKLYAKYISGEKKKEEEHQGILTIQDHAGDSSRGRMVETNSQLDSILTELEGSVNGSIMDPFLLYIMAIVHREQKNNKLAIERLIESLKRFPYNWSAWEELLCCIPTIDELSDIAPRLPAHLMTKIFLVYAQQELFQQDPQVDALLESLRLIFPNFLFLAVQEALFNYHSLNYNESEEQFQEILTKDPYRLDGMDIYSNILYVMERGPKLAFLAQLANNTDKFRPETCCIMGNYYSLKSQHEKAVIYYQRALLLDRNCLSAWTLMGHEFIELKNTHAAIESYRRAVDASNKDYRAWYGLGQAYEVLDMHYYSLYYYQRAAALKPMDVRMWIALGHCFDKLERYDEAIKAYKRALQVSHRDPSFLLNIATLYERLNDEENAEQFMRLCVAEERNEGIIEPICQARIWLAKLEMRRKNWSAAYSYAEGVTQGEGGGLTGIDEARSIIRELRNVIHTG
;
A
#
# COMPACT_ATOMS: atom_id res chain seq x y z
N MET A 1 -37.73 -18.49 -24.69
CA MET A 1 -37.25 -17.27 -25.36
C MET A 1 -38.25 -16.25 -24.96
N ASP A 2 -38.00 -15.59 -23.84
CA ASP A 2 -38.82 -14.45 -23.43
C ASP A 2 -38.47 -13.33 -24.39
N ASP A 3 -39.46 -12.81 -25.10
CA ASP A 3 -39.30 -11.74 -26.09
C ASP A 3 -38.89 -10.46 -25.34
N LEU A 4 -37.58 -10.27 -25.18
CA LEU A 4 -37.01 -8.99 -24.77
C LEU A 4 -37.57 -7.91 -25.70
N SER A 5 -38.09 -6.82 -25.13
CA SER A 5 -38.71 -5.75 -25.90
C SER A 5 -37.74 -5.23 -26.98
N ASP A 6 -38.26 -4.92 -28.17
CA ASP A 6 -37.46 -4.33 -29.26
C ASP A 6 -36.71 -3.07 -28.78
N ASP A 7 -37.35 -2.32 -27.88
CA ASP A 7 -36.79 -1.13 -27.22
C ASP A 7 -35.60 -1.47 -26.30
N PHE A 8 -35.63 -2.59 -25.58
CA PHE A 8 -34.50 -3.03 -24.75
C PHE A 8 -33.29 -3.43 -25.60
N ILE A 9 -33.52 -4.17 -26.70
CA ILE A 9 -32.44 -4.57 -27.62
C ILE A 9 -31.81 -3.33 -28.25
N LEU A 10 -32.63 -2.37 -28.68
CA LEU A 10 -32.17 -1.09 -29.22
C LEU A 10 -31.38 -0.30 -28.17
N ALA A 11 -31.89 -0.17 -26.95
CA ALA A 11 -31.22 0.53 -25.87
C ALA A 11 -29.87 -0.10 -25.52
N LYS A 12 -29.81 -1.44 -25.45
CA LYS A 12 -28.57 -2.19 -25.24
C LYS A 12 -27.55 -1.91 -26.35
N SER A 13 -27.99 -1.86 -27.61
CA SER A 13 -27.10 -1.51 -28.72
C SER A 13 -26.55 -0.08 -28.62
N TYR A 14 -27.34 0.88 -28.14
CA TYR A 14 -26.86 2.24 -27.86
C TYR A 14 -25.90 2.27 -26.68
N PHE A 15 -26.14 1.47 -25.65
CA PHE A 15 -25.26 1.34 -24.50
C PHE A 15 -23.89 0.78 -24.91
N ASP A 16 -23.87 -0.29 -25.71
CA ASP A 16 -22.64 -0.90 -26.21
C ASP A 16 -21.84 0.04 -27.13
N CYS A 17 -22.52 0.95 -27.84
CA CYS A 17 -21.89 2.01 -28.63
C CYS A 17 -21.38 3.21 -27.79
N GLY A 18 -21.62 3.25 -26.48
CA GLY A 18 -21.27 4.37 -25.60
C GLY A 18 -22.20 5.60 -25.70
N GLU A 19 -23.36 5.46 -26.35
CA GLU A 19 -24.37 6.51 -26.51
C GLU A 19 -25.39 6.47 -25.35
N HIS A 20 -24.91 6.66 -24.12
CA HIS A 20 -25.68 6.43 -22.90
C HIS A 20 -26.95 7.30 -22.76
N LEU A 21 -26.94 8.55 -23.25
CA LEU A 21 -28.12 9.42 -23.20
C LEU A 21 -29.25 8.93 -24.13
N ARG A 22 -28.91 8.37 -25.29
CA ARG A 22 -29.90 7.78 -26.21
C ARG A 22 -30.51 6.52 -25.63
N CYS A 23 -29.68 5.68 -25.02
CA CYS A 23 -30.14 4.50 -24.26
C CYS A 23 -31.12 4.90 -23.14
N ALA A 24 -30.82 5.96 -22.38
CA ALA A 24 -31.70 6.42 -21.32
C ALA A 24 -33.05 6.95 -21.85
N HIS A 25 -33.03 7.63 -23.00
CA HIS A 25 -34.23 8.19 -23.63
C HIS A 25 -35.17 7.11 -24.20
N THR A 26 -34.62 6.08 -24.85
CA THR A 26 -35.42 4.97 -25.40
C THR A 26 -36.15 4.16 -24.32
N LEU A 27 -35.61 4.14 -23.10
CA LEU A 27 -36.16 3.38 -21.97
C LEU A 27 -37.08 4.22 -21.06
N GLU A 28 -37.43 5.46 -21.43
CA GLU A 28 -38.30 6.31 -20.61
C GLU A 28 -39.71 5.75 -20.44
N SER A 29 -40.22 5.05 -21.46
CA SER A 29 -41.57 4.47 -21.50
C SER A 29 -41.70 3.10 -20.85
N CYS A 30 -40.58 2.46 -20.51
CA CYS A 30 -40.57 1.06 -20.09
C CYS A 30 -40.33 0.92 -18.58
N HIS A 31 -40.98 -0.07 -17.96
CA HIS A 31 -41.07 -0.24 -16.51
C HIS A 31 -40.59 -1.60 -16.01
N GLU A 32 -40.02 -2.44 -16.89
CA GLU A 32 -39.44 -3.71 -16.43
C GLU A 32 -38.18 -3.47 -15.59
N PRO A 33 -37.87 -4.38 -14.66
CA PRO A 33 -36.73 -4.20 -13.75
C PRO A 33 -35.36 -4.17 -14.45
N GLU A 34 -35.20 -4.93 -15.54
CA GLU A 34 -33.96 -4.95 -16.34
C GLU A 34 -33.80 -3.65 -17.16
N GLU A 35 -34.89 -3.16 -17.75
CA GLU A 35 -34.94 -1.90 -18.50
C GLU A 35 -34.71 -0.69 -17.58
N THR A 36 -35.34 -0.68 -16.41
CA THR A 36 -35.14 0.37 -15.41
C THR A 36 -33.71 0.39 -14.88
N PHE A 37 -33.10 -0.77 -14.64
CA PHE A 37 -31.68 -0.87 -14.30
C PHE A 37 -30.80 -0.29 -15.41
N LEU A 38 -30.97 -0.72 -16.66
CA LEU A 38 -30.14 -0.27 -17.78
C LEU A 38 -30.28 1.25 -18.00
N LYS A 39 -31.51 1.79 -17.89
CA LYS A 39 -31.78 3.22 -17.97
C LYS A 39 -31.02 4.01 -16.90
N LEU A 40 -31.17 3.61 -15.63
CA LEU A 40 -30.53 4.31 -14.51
C LEU A 40 -29.02 4.18 -14.55
N TYR A 41 -28.51 3.02 -14.96
CA TYR A 41 -27.08 2.79 -15.13
C TYR A 41 -26.49 3.63 -16.28
N ALA A 42 -27.20 3.73 -17.40
CA ALA A 42 -26.82 4.59 -18.52
C ALA A 42 -26.81 6.08 -18.12
N LYS A 43 -27.82 6.54 -17.36
CA LYS A 43 -27.81 7.90 -16.79
C LYS A 43 -26.57 8.08 -15.90
N TYR A 44 -26.31 7.16 -14.98
CA TYR A 44 -25.15 7.23 -14.08
C TYR A 44 -23.83 7.36 -14.84
N ILE A 45 -23.55 6.46 -15.80
CA ILE A 45 -22.32 6.51 -16.61
C ILE A 45 -22.23 7.80 -17.43
N SER A 46 -23.34 8.28 -17.99
CA SER A 46 -23.35 9.55 -18.73
C SER A 46 -22.94 10.74 -17.86
N GLY A 47 -23.31 10.70 -16.58
CA GLY A 47 -22.94 11.73 -15.61
C GLY A 47 -21.48 11.61 -15.16
N GLU A 48 -20.97 10.40 -14.92
CA GLU A 48 -19.54 10.19 -14.60
C GLU A 48 -18.64 10.60 -15.77
N LYS A 49 -19.03 10.28 -17.01
CA LYS A 49 -18.29 10.71 -18.21
C LYS A 49 -18.20 12.23 -18.33
N LYS A 50 -19.30 12.95 -18.08
CA LYS A 50 -19.30 14.42 -18.09
C LYS A 50 -18.39 15.00 -17.00
N LYS A 51 -18.46 14.43 -15.80
CA LYS A 51 -17.57 14.77 -14.69
C LYS A 51 -16.11 14.56 -15.10
N GLU A 52 -15.76 13.45 -15.72
CA GLU A 52 -14.39 13.22 -16.23
C GLU A 52 -13.97 14.26 -17.28
N GLU A 53 -14.83 14.56 -18.26
CA GLU A 53 -14.57 15.57 -19.31
C GLU A 53 -14.35 16.98 -18.73
N GLU A 54 -15.17 17.40 -17.76
CA GLU A 54 -15.05 18.69 -17.08
C GLU A 54 -13.73 18.79 -16.29
N HIS A 55 -13.31 17.72 -15.62
CA HIS A 55 -12.04 17.71 -14.91
C HIS A 55 -10.80 17.54 -15.80
N GLN A 56 -10.91 16.92 -16.99
CA GLN A 56 -9.78 16.79 -17.93
C GLN A 56 -9.26 18.17 -18.38
N GLY A 57 -10.12 19.20 -18.40
CA GLY A 57 -9.73 20.57 -18.69
C GLY A 57 -8.79 21.20 -17.64
N ILE A 58 -8.66 20.62 -16.45
CA ILE A 58 -7.89 21.19 -15.33
C ILE A 58 -6.40 20.75 -15.38
N LEU A 59 -6.07 19.64 -16.04
CA LEU A 59 -4.71 19.07 -16.04
C LEU A 59 -3.79 19.58 -17.17
N THR A 60 -4.21 20.56 -17.98
CA THR A 60 -3.33 21.14 -19.01
C THR A 60 -2.22 22.02 -18.39
N ILE A 61 -1.05 21.43 -18.14
CA ILE A 61 0.34 21.98 -18.14
C ILE A 61 0.65 23.24 -17.28
N GLN A 62 -0.34 24.00 -16.79
CA GLN A 62 -0.14 25.28 -16.09
C GLN A 62 -0.22 25.18 -14.56
N ASP A 63 -0.72 24.08 -14.00
CA ASP A 63 -0.90 23.94 -12.55
C ASP A 63 0.41 23.70 -11.77
N HIS A 64 1.54 23.53 -12.46
CA HIS A 64 2.86 23.51 -11.81
C HIS A 64 3.36 24.89 -11.37
N ALA A 65 2.63 25.97 -11.69
CA ALA A 65 2.95 27.32 -11.28
C ALA A 65 1.86 27.94 -10.39
N GLY A 66 1.88 27.59 -9.11
CA GLY A 66 1.54 28.54 -8.05
C GLY A 66 0.07 28.85 -7.77
N ASP A 67 -0.89 28.04 -8.23
CA ASP A 67 -2.31 28.29 -7.93
C ASP A 67 -2.90 27.25 -6.98
N SER A 68 -2.46 27.29 -5.72
CA SER A 68 -3.02 26.53 -4.59
C SER A 68 -4.44 26.99 -4.18
N SER A 69 -5.16 27.69 -5.08
CA SER A 69 -6.40 28.41 -4.77
C SER A 69 -7.62 27.96 -5.59
N ARG A 70 -7.45 27.07 -6.59
CA ARG A 70 -8.59 26.34 -7.18
C ARG A 70 -8.97 25.19 -6.27
N GLY A 71 -9.79 25.55 -5.29
CA GLY A 71 -10.26 24.68 -4.23
C GLY A 71 -10.88 23.39 -4.74
N ARG A 72 -10.78 22.38 -3.87
CA ARG A 72 -11.60 21.17 -3.81
C ARG A 72 -13.05 21.45 -4.22
N MET A 73 -13.36 21.38 -5.50
CA MET A 73 -14.72 21.13 -5.95
C MET A 73 -14.80 19.63 -6.16
N VAL A 74 -15.38 18.95 -5.17
CA VAL A 74 -15.93 17.61 -5.40
C VAL A 74 -17.09 17.86 -6.35
N GLU A 75 -16.84 17.82 -7.65
CA GLU A 75 -17.90 17.95 -8.65
C GLU A 75 -18.72 16.66 -8.55
N THR A 76 -19.77 16.73 -7.75
CA THR A 76 -20.76 15.68 -7.62
C THR A 76 -21.53 15.63 -8.93
N ASN A 77 -21.71 14.42 -9.46
CA ASN A 77 -22.45 14.19 -10.67
C ASN A 77 -23.89 14.75 -10.52
N SER A 78 -24.24 15.71 -11.38
CA SER A 78 -25.52 16.45 -11.33
C SER A 78 -26.75 15.56 -11.52
N GLN A 79 -26.57 14.33 -12.00
CA GLN A 79 -27.65 13.38 -12.26
C GLN A 79 -27.95 12.46 -11.06
N LEU A 80 -27.11 12.44 -10.02
CA LEU A 80 -27.26 11.54 -8.87
C LEU A 80 -28.57 11.76 -8.09
N ASP A 81 -28.95 13.01 -7.85
CA ASP A 81 -30.17 13.32 -7.11
C ASP A 81 -31.42 12.91 -7.90
N SER A 82 -31.39 13.07 -9.23
CA SER A 82 -32.48 12.61 -10.10
C SER A 82 -32.65 11.08 -10.05
N ILE A 83 -31.53 10.34 -10.04
CA ILE A 83 -31.52 8.87 -9.97
C ILE A 83 -32.06 8.41 -8.62
N LEU A 84 -31.68 9.06 -7.51
CA LEU A 84 -32.20 8.70 -6.19
C LEU A 84 -33.69 8.93 -6.04
N THR A 85 -34.21 10.06 -6.52
CA THR A 85 -35.67 10.32 -6.44
C THR A 85 -36.47 9.28 -7.23
N GLU A 86 -35.96 8.85 -8.39
CA GLU A 86 -36.58 7.79 -9.21
C GLU A 86 -36.49 6.41 -8.52
N LEU A 87 -35.36 6.12 -7.86
CA LEU A 87 -35.16 4.89 -7.08
C LEU A 87 -36.03 4.86 -5.81
N GLU A 88 -36.05 5.91 -5.01
CA GLU A 88 -36.87 6.00 -3.79
C GLU A 88 -38.38 5.93 -4.10
N GLY A 89 -38.80 6.48 -5.25
CA GLY A 89 -40.16 6.33 -5.77
C GLY A 89 -40.56 4.87 -6.03
N SER A 90 -39.61 4.03 -6.47
CA SER A 90 -39.82 2.60 -6.74
C SER A 90 -39.80 1.71 -5.48
N VAL A 91 -39.13 2.16 -4.41
CA VAL A 91 -38.96 1.44 -3.13
C VAL A 91 -40.29 1.27 -2.37
N ASN A 92 -41.24 2.17 -2.56
CA ASN A 92 -42.47 2.20 -1.75
C ASN A 92 -43.55 1.18 -2.16
N GLY A 93 -43.35 0.40 -3.24
CA GLY A 93 -44.41 -0.45 -3.80
C GLY A 93 -44.07 -1.89 -4.15
N SER A 94 -42.81 -2.26 -4.38
CA SER A 94 -42.45 -3.59 -4.90
C SER A 94 -41.16 -4.19 -4.30
N ILE A 95 -41.02 -5.50 -4.41
CA ILE A 95 -39.80 -6.25 -4.09
C ILE A 95 -38.69 -5.76 -5.02
N MET A 96 -37.76 -4.95 -4.49
CA MET A 96 -36.70 -4.33 -5.28
C MET A 96 -35.70 -5.36 -5.85
N ASP A 97 -35.33 -5.20 -7.11
CA ASP A 97 -34.31 -6.05 -7.73
C ASP A 97 -32.93 -5.84 -7.11
N PRO A 98 -32.10 -6.89 -7.02
CA PRO A 98 -30.76 -6.80 -6.45
C PRO A 98 -29.89 -5.75 -7.15
N PHE A 99 -30.06 -5.58 -8.46
CA PHE A 99 -29.30 -4.64 -9.28
C PHE A 99 -29.73 -3.17 -9.09
N LEU A 100 -31.01 -2.91 -8.79
CA LEU A 100 -31.48 -1.57 -8.43
C LEU A 100 -30.97 -1.16 -7.05
N LEU A 101 -30.94 -2.09 -6.09
CA LEU A 101 -30.31 -1.87 -4.78
C LEU A 101 -28.81 -1.58 -4.90
N TYR A 102 -28.13 -2.21 -5.86
CA TYR A 102 -26.72 -1.95 -6.18
C TYR A 102 -26.51 -0.52 -6.71
N ILE A 103 -27.32 -0.05 -7.66
CA ILE A 103 -27.25 1.35 -8.13
C ILE A 103 -27.52 2.32 -6.97
N MET A 104 -28.53 2.04 -6.15
CA MET A 104 -28.85 2.88 -4.99
C MET A 104 -27.65 3.01 -4.04
N ALA A 105 -26.92 1.90 -3.82
CA ALA A 105 -25.72 1.91 -3.01
C ALA A 105 -24.58 2.74 -3.64
N ILE A 106 -24.34 2.63 -4.95
CA ILE A 106 -23.33 3.45 -5.64
C ILE A 106 -23.65 4.93 -5.47
N VAL A 107 -24.91 5.32 -5.66
CA VAL A 107 -25.29 6.73 -5.55
C VAL A 107 -25.14 7.24 -4.10
N HIS A 108 -25.52 6.44 -3.09
CA HIS A 108 -25.26 6.80 -1.70
C HIS A 108 -23.77 6.88 -1.36
N ARG A 109 -22.92 6.05 -1.98
CA ARG A 109 -21.46 6.13 -1.85
C ARG A 109 -20.92 7.44 -2.41
N GLU A 110 -21.34 7.84 -3.61
CA GLU A 110 -20.93 9.13 -4.21
C GLU A 110 -21.40 10.33 -3.36
N GLN A 111 -22.55 10.21 -2.69
CA GLN A 111 -23.03 11.19 -1.71
C GLN A 111 -22.32 11.12 -0.34
N LYS A 112 -21.31 10.24 -0.18
CA LYS A 112 -20.55 10.01 1.06
C LYS A 112 -21.38 9.45 2.23
N ASN A 113 -22.52 8.84 1.94
CA ASN A 113 -23.40 8.19 2.92
C ASN A 113 -23.08 6.69 3.06
N ASN A 114 -21.87 6.37 3.53
CA ASN A 114 -21.34 5.00 3.57
C ASN A 114 -22.22 4.01 4.36
N LYS A 115 -22.85 4.45 5.47
CA LYS A 115 -23.68 3.57 6.30
C LYS A 115 -24.89 3.03 5.54
N LEU A 116 -25.61 3.90 4.83
CA LEU A 116 -26.77 3.52 4.03
C LEU A 116 -26.34 2.68 2.83
N ALA A 117 -25.22 3.04 2.19
CA ALA A 117 -24.67 2.25 1.09
C ALA A 117 -24.38 0.79 1.52
N ILE A 118 -23.71 0.60 2.66
CA ILE A 118 -23.42 -0.74 3.22
C ILE A 118 -24.70 -1.54 3.46
N GLU A 119 -25.74 -0.92 4.04
CA GLU A 119 -27.01 -1.61 4.30
C GLU A 119 -27.70 -2.08 3.02
N ARG A 120 -27.72 -1.23 1.99
CA ARG A 120 -28.30 -1.57 0.67
C ARG A 120 -27.48 -2.62 -0.07
N LEU A 121 -26.16 -2.58 0.03
CA LEU A 121 -25.28 -3.62 -0.54
C LEU A 121 -25.49 -4.97 0.13
N ILE A 122 -25.58 -5.01 1.46
CA ILE A 122 -25.85 -6.27 2.18
C ILE A 122 -27.22 -6.83 1.76
N GLU A 123 -28.23 -5.98 1.59
CA GLU A 123 -29.55 -6.42 1.09
C GLU A 123 -29.47 -6.98 -0.35
N SER A 124 -28.74 -6.29 -1.24
CA SER A 124 -28.48 -6.76 -2.61
C SER A 124 -27.77 -8.11 -2.63
N LEU A 125 -26.69 -8.25 -1.85
CA LEU A 125 -25.86 -9.45 -1.78
C LEU A 125 -26.58 -10.66 -1.18
N LYS A 126 -27.49 -10.44 -0.22
CA LYS A 126 -28.35 -11.52 0.32
C LYS A 126 -29.28 -12.10 -0.74
N ARG A 127 -29.73 -11.28 -1.69
CA ARG A 127 -30.61 -11.71 -2.78
C ARG A 127 -29.83 -12.31 -3.94
N PHE A 128 -28.71 -11.69 -4.33
CA PHE A 128 -27.86 -12.15 -5.42
C PHE A 128 -26.36 -12.10 -5.04
N PRO A 129 -25.81 -13.17 -4.44
CA PRO A 129 -24.42 -13.21 -3.98
C PRO A 129 -23.37 -13.24 -5.09
N TYR A 130 -23.74 -13.53 -6.34
CA TYR A 130 -22.78 -13.73 -7.44
C TYR A 130 -22.34 -12.43 -8.13
N ASN A 131 -22.95 -11.29 -7.80
CA ASN A 131 -22.53 -10.01 -8.36
C ASN A 131 -21.25 -9.51 -7.67
N TRP A 132 -20.09 -9.74 -8.30
CA TRP A 132 -18.78 -9.34 -7.77
C TRP A 132 -18.65 -7.83 -7.60
N SER A 133 -19.23 -7.02 -8.48
CA SER A 133 -19.12 -5.56 -8.37
C SER A 133 -19.76 -5.01 -7.09
N ALA A 134 -20.82 -5.64 -6.59
CA ALA A 134 -21.41 -5.29 -5.29
C ALA A 134 -20.47 -5.60 -4.11
N TRP A 135 -19.63 -6.62 -4.23
CA TRP A 135 -18.61 -6.94 -3.22
C TRP A 135 -17.45 -5.95 -3.28
N GLU A 136 -16.97 -5.57 -4.47
CA GLU A 136 -15.93 -4.54 -4.62
C GLU A 136 -16.40 -3.19 -4.07
N GLU A 137 -17.63 -2.81 -4.39
CA GLU A 137 -18.24 -1.58 -3.87
C GLU A 137 -18.38 -1.59 -2.34
N LEU A 138 -18.70 -2.75 -1.77
CA LEU A 138 -18.76 -2.93 -0.33
C LEU A 138 -17.37 -2.68 0.30
N LEU A 139 -16.31 -3.17 -0.32
CA LEU A 139 -14.95 -2.95 0.15
C LEU A 139 -14.54 -1.48 0.08
N CYS A 140 -14.93 -0.76 -0.97
CA CYS A 140 -14.69 0.69 -1.06
C CYS A 140 -15.31 1.45 0.13
N CYS A 141 -16.47 0.99 0.63
CA CYS A 141 -17.18 1.61 1.75
C CYS A 141 -16.56 1.32 3.13
N ILE A 142 -15.72 0.28 3.26
CA ILE A 142 -15.15 -0.20 4.53
C ILE A 142 -13.69 0.26 4.66
N PRO A 143 -13.38 1.32 5.45
CA PRO A 143 -12.02 1.82 5.63
C PRO A 143 -11.19 1.04 6.64
N THR A 144 -11.82 0.35 7.60
CA THR A 144 -11.13 -0.27 8.75
C THR A 144 -11.52 -1.72 8.95
N ILE A 145 -10.61 -2.47 9.59
CA ILE A 145 -10.81 -3.88 9.92
C ILE A 145 -11.94 -4.07 10.95
N ASP A 146 -12.06 -3.14 11.91
CA ASP A 146 -13.13 -3.19 12.92
C ASP A 146 -14.50 -3.21 12.25
N GLU A 147 -14.72 -2.34 11.25
CA GLU A 147 -15.95 -2.31 10.47
C GLU A 147 -16.14 -3.58 9.62
N LEU A 148 -15.06 -4.16 9.07
CA LEU A 148 -15.15 -5.44 8.38
C LEU A 148 -15.60 -6.57 9.33
N SER A 149 -15.08 -6.58 10.57
CA SER A 149 -15.44 -7.58 11.58
C SER A 149 -16.89 -7.46 12.05
N ASP A 150 -17.43 -6.25 12.11
CA ASP A 150 -18.84 -5.97 12.42
C ASP A 150 -19.78 -6.39 11.29
N ILE A 151 -19.32 -6.26 10.03
CA ILE A 151 -20.12 -6.57 8.84
C ILE A 151 -20.05 -8.06 8.48
N ALA A 152 -18.92 -8.73 8.72
CA ALA A 152 -18.71 -10.15 8.43
C ALA A 152 -19.88 -11.08 8.83
N PRO A 153 -20.46 -10.99 10.05
CA PRO A 153 -21.59 -11.85 10.45
C PRO A 153 -22.92 -11.51 9.75
N ARG A 154 -23.05 -10.32 9.15
CA ARG A 154 -24.27 -9.88 8.44
C ARG A 154 -24.32 -10.37 6.99
N LEU A 155 -23.19 -10.85 6.46
CA LEU A 155 -23.04 -11.32 5.10
C LEU A 155 -23.68 -12.71 4.90
N PRO A 156 -24.14 -13.04 3.67
CA PRO A 156 -24.65 -14.37 3.38
C PRO A 156 -23.55 -15.42 3.55
N ALA A 157 -23.89 -16.60 4.10
CA ALA A 157 -22.96 -17.73 4.16
C ALA A 157 -22.83 -18.38 2.77
N HIS A 158 -21.89 -17.88 1.96
CA HIS A 158 -21.71 -18.27 0.57
C HIS A 158 -20.23 -18.39 0.20
N LEU A 159 -19.93 -19.10 -0.90
CA LEU A 159 -18.58 -19.19 -1.46
C LEU A 159 -18.00 -17.81 -1.77
N MET A 160 -18.81 -16.95 -2.40
CA MET A 160 -18.41 -15.57 -2.74
C MET A 160 -18.01 -14.75 -1.52
N THR A 161 -18.63 -14.99 -0.37
CA THR A 161 -18.25 -14.35 0.90
C THR A 161 -16.85 -14.75 1.33
N LYS A 162 -16.46 -16.02 1.13
CA LYS A 162 -15.08 -16.46 1.43
C LYS A 162 -14.05 -15.78 0.52
N ILE A 163 -14.36 -15.69 -0.78
CA ILE A 163 -13.51 -15.00 -1.77
C ILE A 163 -13.40 -13.51 -1.42
N PHE A 164 -14.52 -12.88 -1.06
CA PHE A 164 -14.56 -11.49 -0.62
C PHE A 164 -13.75 -11.26 0.66
N LEU A 165 -13.85 -12.13 1.66
CA LEU A 165 -13.09 -11.99 2.90
C LEU A 165 -11.57 -12.03 2.65
N VAL A 166 -11.11 -12.96 1.81
CA VAL A 166 -9.70 -13.02 1.38
C VAL A 166 -9.30 -11.70 0.70
N TYR A 167 -10.08 -11.25 -0.29
CA TYR A 167 -9.82 -10.01 -1.00
C TYR A 167 -9.80 -8.77 -0.08
N ALA A 168 -10.80 -8.66 0.80
CA ALA A 168 -10.93 -7.55 1.75
C ALA A 168 -9.79 -7.52 2.77
N GLN A 169 -9.36 -8.68 3.29
CA GLN A 169 -8.25 -8.76 4.24
C GLN A 169 -6.91 -8.38 3.60
N GLN A 170 -6.71 -8.70 2.32
CA GLN A 170 -5.52 -8.31 1.57
C GLN A 170 -5.45 -6.81 1.32
N GLU A 171 -6.55 -6.20 0.87
CA GLU A 171 -6.64 -4.73 0.66
C GLU A 171 -6.51 -3.93 1.96
N LEU A 172 -6.87 -4.52 3.10
CA LEU A 172 -6.64 -3.93 4.43
C LEU A 172 -5.24 -4.25 5.00
N PHE A 173 -4.36 -4.87 4.21
CA PHE A 173 -2.97 -5.19 4.54
C PHE A 173 -2.76 -5.99 5.84
N GLN A 174 -3.69 -6.89 6.18
CA GLN A 174 -3.59 -7.70 7.39
C GLN A 174 -2.89 -9.06 7.12
N GLN A 175 -1.91 -9.40 7.96
CA GLN A 175 -1.30 -10.73 7.99
C GLN A 175 -2.05 -11.59 9.01
N ASP A 176 -3.15 -12.22 8.58
CA ASP A 176 -3.88 -13.19 9.40
C ASP A 176 -3.64 -14.61 8.86
N PRO A 177 -3.14 -15.57 9.68
CA PRO A 177 -3.03 -16.97 9.31
C PRO A 177 -4.34 -17.60 8.82
N GLN A 178 -5.49 -16.99 9.13
CA GLN A 178 -6.78 -17.42 8.62
C GLN A 178 -6.91 -17.25 7.10
N VAL A 179 -6.24 -16.28 6.50
CA VAL A 179 -6.26 -16.04 5.04
C VAL A 179 -5.64 -17.22 4.31
N ASP A 180 -4.52 -17.75 4.83
CA ASP A 180 -3.85 -18.92 4.25
C ASP A 180 -4.74 -20.15 4.26
N ALA A 181 -5.36 -20.44 5.41
CA ALA A 181 -6.29 -21.55 5.54
C ALA A 181 -7.51 -21.41 4.60
N LEU A 182 -8.00 -20.18 4.40
CA LEU A 182 -9.09 -19.90 3.48
C LEU A 182 -8.65 -20.08 2.02
N LEU A 183 -7.48 -19.57 1.64
CA LEU A 183 -6.90 -19.72 0.30
C LEU A 183 -6.67 -21.19 -0.05
N GLU A 184 -6.11 -21.98 0.86
CA GLU A 184 -5.95 -23.43 0.69
C GLU A 184 -7.30 -24.13 0.47
N SER A 185 -8.31 -23.76 1.28
CA SER A 185 -9.65 -24.32 1.15
C SER A 185 -10.31 -23.98 -0.20
N LEU A 186 -10.09 -22.77 -0.72
CA LEU A 186 -10.62 -22.31 -1.99
C LEU A 186 -9.90 -22.96 -3.17
N ARG A 187 -8.58 -23.17 -3.06
CA ARG A 187 -7.77 -23.84 -4.08
C ARG A 187 -8.15 -25.30 -4.27
N LEU A 188 -8.53 -26.00 -3.19
CA LEU A 188 -9.07 -27.37 -3.28
C LEU A 188 -10.35 -27.44 -4.10
N ILE A 189 -11.16 -26.37 -4.08
CA ILE A 189 -12.43 -26.30 -4.83
C ILE A 189 -12.17 -25.81 -6.27
N PHE A 190 -11.27 -24.84 -6.47
CA PHE A 190 -10.98 -24.21 -7.76
C PHE A 190 -9.48 -24.15 -8.09
N PRO A 191 -8.86 -25.25 -8.52
CA PRO A 191 -7.41 -25.32 -8.74
C PRO A 191 -6.92 -24.49 -9.95
N ASN A 192 -7.79 -24.25 -10.95
CA ASN A 192 -7.45 -23.54 -12.18
C ASN A 192 -7.95 -22.10 -12.23
N PHE A 193 -8.50 -21.57 -11.13
CA PHE A 193 -9.05 -20.23 -11.12
C PHE A 193 -7.93 -19.19 -10.94
N LEU A 194 -7.55 -18.52 -12.03
CA LEU A 194 -6.42 -17.59 -12.05
C LEU A 194 -6.57 -16.42 -11.06
N PHE A 195 -7.78 -15.98 -10.77
CA PHE A 195 -8.02 -14.93 -9.78
C PHE A 195 -7.48 -15.34 -8.40
N LEU A 196 -7.74 -16.57 -7.94
CA LEU A 196 -7.21 -17.05 -6.65
C LEU A 196 -5.69 -17.16 -6.68
N ALA A 197 -5.10 -17.57 -7.80
CA ALA A 197 -3.66 -17.61 -7.95
C ALA A 197 -3.04 -16.20 -7.83
N VAL A 198 -3.70 -15.17 -8.39
CA VAL A 198 -3.28 -13.77 -8.20
C VAL A 198 -3.41 -13.38 -6.73
N GLN A 199 -4.52 -13.68 -6.06
CA GLN A 199 -4.69 -13.38 -4.63
C GLN A 199 -3.61 -14.08 -3.77
N GLU A 200 -3.21 -15.31 -4.10
CA GLU A 200 -2.11 -16.02 -3.44
C GLU A 200 -0.77 -15.30 -3.66
N ALA A 201 -0.50 -14.86 -4.88
CA ALA A 201 0.69 -14.08 -5.21
C ALA A 201 0.73 -12.72 -4.50
N LEU A 202 -0.42 -12.06 -4.33
CA LEU A 202 -0.55 -10.82 -3.57
C LEU A 202 -0.34 -11.03 -2.08
N PHE A 203 -0.86 -12.14 -1.53
CA PHE A 203 -0.61 -12.51 -0.14
C PHE A 203 0.90 -12.67 0.10
N ASN A 204 1.59 -13.43 -0.75
CA ASN A 204 3.04 -13.62 -0.67
C ASN A 204 3.82 -12.30 -0.82
N TYR A 205 3.34 -11.40 -1.68
CA TYR A 205 3.90 -10.05 -1.82
C TYR A 205 3.78 -9.23 -0.53
N HIS A 206 2.62 -9.23 0.12
CA HIS A 206 2.41 -8.53 1.40
C HIS A 206 3.19 -9.17 2.57
N SER A 207 3.40 -10.48 2.50
CA SER A 207 4.26 -11.25 3.42
C SER A 207 5.76 -11.09 3.13
N LEU A 208 6.14 -10.29 2.13
CA LEU A 208 7.53 -10.03 1.70
C LEU A 208 8.26 -11.27 1.12
N ASN A 209 7.52 -12.33 0.79
CA ASN A 209 8.04 -13.52 0.11
C ASN A 209 8.08 -13.29 -1.41
N TYR A 210 8.99 -12.41 -1.85
CA TYR A 210 9.06 -11.98 -3.24
C TYR A 210 9.39 -13.11 -4.23
N ASN A 211 10.22 -14.09 -3.82
CA ASN A 211 10.60 -15.21 -4.70
C ASN A 211 9.40 -16.11 -5.04
N GLU A 212 8.60 -16.50 -4.04
CA GLU A 212 7.42 -17.35 -4.24
C GLU A 212 6.35 -16.61 -5.04
N SER A 213 6.11 -15.34 -4.71
CA SER A 213 5.18 -14.48 -5.46
C SER A 213 5.58 -14.36 -6.94
N GLU A 214 6.87 -14.21 -7.22
CA GLU A 214 7.37 -14.16 -8.60
C GLU A 214 7.11 -15.45 -9.37
N GLU A 215 7.39 -16.62 -8.78
CA GLU A 215 7.14 -17.92 -9.42
C GLU A 215 5.65 -18.10 -9.74
N GLN A 216 4.76 -17.71 -8.83
CA GLN A 216 3.32 -17.74 -9.04
C GLN A 216 2.88 -16.81 -10.18
N PHE A 217 3.39 -15.57 -10.25
CA PHE A 217 3.10 -14.66 -11.36
C PHE A 217 3.63 -15.18 -12.70
N GLN A 218 4.76 -15.88 -12.71
CA GLN A 218 5.24 -16.55 -13.91
C GLN A 218 4.30 -17.68 -14.33
N GLU A 219 3.82 -18.51 -13.41
CA GLU A 219 2.84 -19.55 -13.71
C GLU A 219 1.54 -18.95 -14.27
N ILE A 220 1.04 -17.86 -13.68
CA ILE A 220 -0.13 -17.12 -14.15
C ILE A 220 0.08 -16.66 -15.60
N LEU A 221 1.23 -16.08 -15.93
CA LEU A 221 1.55 -15.62 -17.27
C LEU A 221 1.67 -16.77 -18.28
N THR A 222 2.13 -17.96 -17.86
CA THR A 222 2.15 -19.14 -18.74
C THR A 222 0.75 -19.68 -19.04
N LYS A 223 -0.19 -19.58 -18.08
CA LYS A 223 -1.57 -20.03 -18.24
C LYS A 223 -2.39 -19.05 -19.07
N ASP A 224 -2.20 -17.75 -18.86
CA ASP A 224 -2.85 -16.67 -19.60
C ASP A 224 -1.85 -15.60 -20.06
N PRO A 225 -1.29 -15.73 -21.27
CA PRO A 225 -0.27 -14.81 -21.79
C PRO A 225 -0.76 -13.39 -22.06
N TYR A 226 -2.07 -13.17 -22.14
CA TYR A 226 -2.66 -11.87 -22.51
C TYR A 226 -3.23 -11.11 -21.31
N ARG A 227 -3.15 -11.69 -20.10
CA ARG A 227 -3.61 -11.06 -18.87
C ARG A 227 -2.75 -9.87 -18.48
N LEU A 228 -3.37 -8.71 -18.31
CA LEU A 228 -2.72 -7.50 -17.80
C LEU A 228 -3.12 -7.17 -16.35
N ASP A 229 -4.25 -7.70 -15.87
CA ASP A 229 -4.72 -7.41 -14.51
C ASP A 229 -3.76 -7.96 -13.45
N GLY A 230 -3.32 -7.11 -12.53
CA GLY A 230 -2.37 -7.43 -11.45
C GLY A 230 -0.91 -7.53 -11.90
N MET A 231 -0.60 -7.27 -13.17
CA MET A 231 0.78 -7.29 -13.69
C MET A 231 1.57 -6.04 -13.28
N ASP A 232 0.91 -4.96 -12.86
CA ASP A 232 1.53 -3.81 -12.22
C ASP A 232 2.22 -4.22 -10.91
N ILE A 233 1.60 -5.08 -10.10
CA ILE A 233 2.19 -5.62 -8.87
C ILE A 233 3.34 -6.57 -9.20
N TYR A 234 3.20 -7.41 -10.22
CA TYR A 234 4.32 -8.22 -10.72
C TYR A 234 5.51 -7.35 -11.14
N SER A 235 5.26 -6.21 -11.80
CA SER A 235 6.32 -5.26 -12.16
C SER A 235 6.99 -4.60 -10.94
N ASN A 236 6.23 -4.31 -9.88
CA ASN A 236 6.77 -3.82 -8.61
C ASN A 236 7.68 -4.88 -7.95
N ILE A 237 7.30 -6.15 -7.97
CA ILE A 237 8.12 -7.26 -7.45
C ILE A 237 9.44 -7.36 -8.23
N LEU A 238 9.36 -7.36 -9.57
CA LEU A 238 10.55 -7.44 -10.41
C LEU A 238 11.47 -6.22 -10.25
N TYR A 239 10.89 -5.04 -9.97
CA TYR A 239 11.64 -3.83 -9.65
C TYR A 239 12.39 -3.98 -8.31
N VAL A 240 11.70 -4.40 -7.24
CA VAL A 240 12.30 -4.61 -5.91
C VAL A 240 13.39 -5.68 -5.92
N MET A 241 13.23 -6.73 -6.74
CA MET A 241 14.22 -7.79 -6.92
C MET A 241 15.32 -7.45 -7.94
N GLU A 242 15.27 -6.26 -8.54
CA GLU A 242 16.21 -5.76 -9.57
C GLU A 242 16.37 -6.70 -10.79
N ARG A 243 15.32 -7.47 -11.13
CA ARG A 243 15.33 -8.43 -12.25
C ARG A 243 15.04 -7.75 -13.60
N GLY A 244 15.99 -6.92 -14.04
CA GLY A 244 15.87 -6.12 -15.27
C GLY A 244 15.46 -6.88 -16.55
N PRO A 245 16.02 -8.06 -16.87
CA PRO A 245 15.64 -8.80 -18.08
C PRO A 245 14.19 -9.26 -18.09
N LYS A 246 13.67 -9.74 -16.94
CA LYS A 246 12.28 -10.19 -16.82
C LYS A 246 11.31 -9.00 -16.90
N LEU A 247 11.66 -7.88 -16.26
CA LEU A 247 10.85 -6.66 -16.35
C LEU A 247 10.81 -6.11 -17.78
N ALA A 248 11.93 -6.17 -18.51
CA ALA A 248 11.98 -5.80 -19.93
C ALA A 248 11.05 -6.66 -20.79
N PHE A 249 11.05 -7.97 -20.56
CA PHE A 249 10.17 -8.91 -21.26
C PHE A 249 8.69 -8.61 -20.96
N LEU A 250 8.34 -8.42 -19.69
CA LEU A 250 6.98 -8.06 -19.27
C LEU A 250 6.53 -6.74 -19.91
N ALA A 251 7.38 -5.72 -19.90
CA ALA A 251 7.08 -4.41 -20.50
C ALA A 251 6.83 -4.51 -22.01
N GLN A 252 7.62 -5.31 -22.73
CA GLN A 252 7.41 -5.56 -24.16
C GLN A 252 6.12 -6.34 -24.42
N LEU A 253 5.84 -7.35 -23.61
CA LEU A 253 4.61 -8.13 -23.70
C LEU A 253 3.39 -7.24 -23.49
N ALA A 254 3.37 -6.48 -22.39
CA ALA A 254 2.24 -5.61 -22.05
C ALA A 254 2.00 -4.51 -23.11
N ASN A 255 3.07 -3.94 -23.66
CA ASN A 255 2.94 -2.95 -24.73
C ASN A 255 2.45 -3.55 -26.06
N ASN A 256 2.69 -4.85 -26.32
CA ASN A 256 2.19 -5.53 -27.51
C ASN A 256 0.73 -5.98 -27.37
N THR A 257 0.27 -6.25 -26.15
CA THR A 257 -1.12 -6.65 -25.89
C THR A 257 -2.05 -5.45 -25.88
N ASP A 258 -1.81 -4.47 -25.01
CA ASP A 258 -2.56 -3.21 -24.97
C ASP A 258 -1.71 -2.07 -24.39
N LYS A 259 -1.49 -1.05 -25.23
CA LYS A 259 -0.71 0.14 -24.89
C LYS A 259 -1.49 1.15 -24.04
N PHE A 260 -2.82 1.19 -24.14
CA PHE A 260 -3.65 2.23 -23.54
C PHE A 260 -4.37 1.75 -22.27
N ARG A 261 -3.68 0.90 -21.51
CA ARG A 261 -4.07 0.41 -20.19
C ARG A 261 -3.25 1.11 -19.09
N PRO A 262 -3.87 1.50 -17.95
CA PRO A 262 -3.14 2.05 -16.81
C PRO A 262 -2.03 1.10 -16.30
N GLU A 263 -2.32 -0.20 -16.24
CA GLU A 263 -1.42 -1.25 -15.78
C GLU A 263 -0.18 -1.32 -16.67
N THR A 264 -0.36 -1.32 -18.00
CA THR A 264 0.75 -1.27 -18.96
C THR A 264 1.59 -0.02 -18.77
N CYS A 265 0.97 1.14 -18.56
CA CYS A 265 1.69 2.38 -18.31
C CYS A 265 2.51 2.31 -17.02
N CYS A 266 1.98 1.72 -15.94
CA CYS A 266 2.72 1.49 -14.70
C CYS A 266 3.91 0.53 -14.90
N ILE A 267 3.73 -0.57 -15.63
CA ILE A 267 4.80 -1.52 -15.96
C ILE A 267 5.92 -0.81 -16.75
N MET A 268 5.56 0.01 -17.74
CA MET A 268 6.52 0.80 -18.50
C MET A 268 7.23 1.83 -17.62
N GLY A 269 6.51 2.47 -16.70
CA GLY A 269 7.08 3.38 -15.69
C GLY A 269 8.15 2.70 -14.85
N ASN A 270 7.84 1.54 -14.27
CA ASN A 270 8.78 0.73 -13.49
C ASN A 270 10.00 0.29 -14.31
N TYR A 271 9.79 -0.07 -15.58
CA TYR A 271 10.89 -0.43 -16.48
C TYR A 271 11.84 0.74 -16.75
N TYR A 272 11.32 1.94 -16.98
CA TYR A 272 12.16 3.13 -17.19
C TYR A 272 12.82 3.60 -15.89
N SER A 273 12.15 3.44 -14.75
CA SER A 273 12.70 3.71 -13.42
C SER A 273 13.91 2.83 -13.14
N LEU A 274 13.82 1.52 -13.41
CA LEU A 274 14.95 0.59 -13.26
C LEU A 274 16.13 0.91 -14.18
N LYS A 275 15.86 1.58 -15.32
CA LYS A 275 16.88 2.11 -16.24
C LYS A 275 17.43 3.49 -15.85
N SER A 276 17.03 4.01 -14.69
CA SER A 276 17.35 5.36 -14.19
C SER A 276 16.91 6.50 -15.13
N GLN A 277 15.89 6.26 -15.95
CA GLN A 277 15.28 7.27 -16.83
C GLN A 277 14.01 7.84 -16.18
N HIS A 278 14.18 8.48 -15.02
CA HIS A 278 13.10 8.96 -14.16
C HIS A 278 12.13 9.91 -14.86
N GLU A 279 12.62 10.81 -15.72
CA GLU A 279 11.75 11.72 -16.50
C GLU A 279 10.77 10.96 -17.40
N LYS A 280 11.23 9.88 -18.04
CA LYS A 280 10.34 9.04 -18.88
C LYS A 280 9.39 8.24 -18.02
N ALA A 281 9.84 7.72 -16.88
CA ALA A 281 8.98 7.01 -15.93
C ALA A 281 7.81 7.89 -15.48
N VAL A 282 8.08 9.14 -15.11
CA VAL A 282 7.05 10.14 -14.77
C VAL A 282 6.05 10.34 -15.90
N ILE A 283 6.49 10.45 -17.16
CA ILE A 283 5.58 10.59 -18.31
C ILE A 283 4.65 9.37 -18.44
N TYR A 284 5.16 8.16 -18.21
CA TYR A 284 4.32 6.95 -18.27
C TYR A 284 3.34 6.87 -17.08
N TYR A 285 3.74 7.26 -15.87
CA TYR A 285 2.80 7.36 -14.75
C TYR A 285 1.74 8.44 -14.98
N GLN A 286 2.10 9.60 -15.53
CA GLN A 286 1.14 10.62 -15.94
C GLN A 286 0.15 10.09 -16.98
N ARG A 287 0.61 9.28 -17.94
CA ARG A 287 -0.27 8.60 -18.90
C ARG A 287 -1.20 7.59 -18.22
N ALA A 288 -0.72 6.83 -17.24
CA ALA A 288 -1.56 5.94 -16.45
C ALA A 288 -2.68 6.73 -15.77
N LEU A 289 -2.35 7.88 -15.18
CA LEU A 289 -3.29 8.77 -14.49
C LEU A 289 -4.28 9.49 -15.42
N LEU A 290 -3.91 9.69 -16.68
CA LEU A 290 -4.83 10.19 -17.71
C LEU A 290 -5.87 9.13 -18.12
N LEU A 291 -5.50 7.84 -18.06
CA LEU A 291 -6.39 6.73 -18.38
C LEU A 291 -7.29 6.37 -17.18
N ASP A 292 -6.70 6.26 -15.99
CA ASP A 292 -7.41 6.06 -14.74
C ASP A 292 -6.80 6.95 -13.65
N ARG A 293 -7.56 7.96 -13.25
CA ARG A 293 -7.14 8.93 -12.22
C ARG A 293 -7.15 8.33 -10.81
N ASN A 294 -7.94 7.28 -10.60
CA ASN A 294 -8.06 6.59 -9.32
C ASN A 294 -6.97 5.51 -9.16
N CYS A 295 -6.07 5.36 -10.13
CA CYS A 295 -4.93 4.47 -10.04
C CYS A 295 -3.94 4.92 -8.94
N LEU A 296 -4.09 4.31 -7.75
CA LEU A 296 -3.32 4.63 -6.55
C LEU A 296 -1.82 4.33 -6.70
N SER A 297 -1.50 3.21 -7.36
CA SER A 297 -0.11 2.81 -7.59
C SER A 297 0.63 3.82 -8.47
N ALA A 298 -0.03 4.40 -9.47
CA ALA A 298 0.60 5.41 -10.33
C ALA A 298 0.95 6.71 -9.57
N TRP A 299 0.07 7.20 -8.69
CA TRP A 299 0.36 8.40 -7.89
C TRP A 299 1.54 8.20 -6.92
N THR A 300 1.59 7.05 -6.26
CA THR A 300 2.67 6.73 -5.31
C THR A 300 4.02 6.54 -6.01
N LEU A 301 4.05 5.75 -7.09
CA LEU A 301 5.27 5.55 -7.88
C LEU A 301 5.77 6.84 -8.53
N MET A 302 4.86 7.69 -9.03
CA MET A 302 5.24 9.01 -9.53
C MET A 302 5.86 9.89 -8.44
N GLY A 303 5.34 9.82 -7.20
CA GLY A 303 5.94 10.48 -6.04
C GLY A 303 7.37 10.01 -5.77
N HIS A 304 7.64 8.70 -5.88
CA HIS A 304 8.99 8.14 -5.71
C HIS A 304 9.94 8.64 -6.79
N GLU A 305 9.52 8.65 -8.07
CA GLU A 305 10.34 9.21 -9.15
C GLU A 305 10.67 10.69 -8.94
N PHE A 306 9.73 11.48 -8.40
CA PHE A 306 9.99 12.89 -8.09
C PHE A 306 10.98 13.08 -6.94
N ILE A 307 11.02 12.16 -5.96
CA ILE A 307 12.06 12.17 -4.91
C ILE A 307 13.43 11.93 -5.55
N GLU A 308 13.56 10.94 -6.45
CA GLU A 308 14.81 10.65 -7.15
C GLU A 308 15.28 11.83 -8.03
N LEU A 309 14.32 12.53 -8.65
CA LEU A 309 14.56 13.78 -9.38
C LEU A 309 14.86 14.99 -8.47
N LYS A 310 14.86 14.81 -7.14
CA LYS A 310 15.02 15.87 -6.11
C LYS A 310 13.95 16.96 -6.16
N ASN A 311 12.81 16.69 -6.79
CA ASN A 311 11.66 17.58 -6.81
C ASN A 311 10.68 17.20 -5.70
N THR A 312 11.04 17.54 -4.46
CA THR A 312 10.25 17.18 -3.27
C THR A 312 8.85 17.82 -3.25
N HIS A 313 8.67 19.00 -3.85
CA HIS A 313 7.36 19.67 -3.89
C HIS A 313 6.36 18.88 -4.77
N ALA A 314 6.77 18.48 -5.98
CA ALA A 314 5.94 17.67 -6.86
C ALA A 314 5.67 16.27 -6.27
N ALA A 315 6.65 15.70 -5.55
CA ALA A 315 6.46 14.45 -4.82
C ALA A 315 5.36 14.56 -3.75
N ILE A 316 5.40 15.62 -2.92
CA ILE A 316 4.40 15.86 -1.87
C ILE A 316 3.01 16.02 -2.48
N GLU A 317 2.88 16.75 -3.58
CA GLU A 317 1.59 16.90 -4.27
C GLU A 317 1.06 15.56 -4.78
N SER A 318 1.93 14.74 -5.38
CA SER A 318 1.58 13.42 -5.91
C SER A 318 1.09 12.49 -4.79
N TYR A 319 1.80 12.44 -3.66
CA TYR A 319 1.36 11.63 -2.53
C TYR A 319 0.10 12.16 -1.85
N ARG A 320 -0.10 13.49 -1.78
CA ARG A 320 -1.35 14.07 -1.26
C ARG A 320 -2.54 13.65 -2.11
N ARG A 321 -2.40 13.67 -3.44
CA ARG A 321 -3.43 13.18 -4.35
C ARG A 321 -3.68 11.68 -4.19
N ALA A 322 -2.63 10.88 -3.96
CA ALA A 322 -2.78 9.46 -3.63
C ALA A 322 -3.62 9.23 -2.35
N VAL A 323 -3.33 10.01 -1.30
CA VAL A 323 -4.07 9.96 -0.03
C VAL A 323 -5.51 10.43 -0.17
N ASP A 324 -5.75 11.47 -0.97
CA ASP A 324 -7.10 11.98 -1.25
C ASP A 324 -7.92 10.95 -2.05
N ALA A 325 -7.28 10.13 -2.91
CA ALA A 325 -7.91 9.05 -3.65
C ALA A 325 -8.18 7.80 -2.77
N SER A 326 -7.22 7.39 -1.95
CA SER A 326 -7.39 6.34 -0.94
C SER A 326 -6.61 6.63 0.32
N ASN A 327 -7.33 6.73 1.43
CA ASN A 327 -6.74 6.92 2.74
C ASN A 327 -6.16 5.63 3.34
N LYS A 328 -6.38 4.47 2.70
CA LYS A 328 -6.00 3.14 3.19
C LYS A 328 -4.57 2.76 2.84
N ASP A 329 -4.00 3.33 1.77
CA ASP A 329 -2.66 2.96 1.31
C ASP A 329 -1.58 3.55 2.23
N TYR A 330 -0.91 2.69 2.99
CA TYR A 330 0.19 3.07 3.87
C TYR A 330 1.40 3.62 3.10
N ARG A 331 1.60 3.23 1.83
CA ARG A 331 2.77 3.63 1.03
C ARG A 331 2.76 5.14 0.75
N ALA A 332 1.58 5.70 0.46
CA ALA A 332 1.43 7.14 0.25
C ALA A 332 1.72 7.93 1.54
N TRP A 333 1.25 7.45 2.70
CA TRP A 333 1.54 8.06 4.00
C TRP A 333 3.03 8.00 4.34
N TYR A 334 3.67 6.86 4.09
CA TYR A 334 5.10 6.68 4.28
C TYR A 334 5.91 7.60 3.34
N GLY A 335 5.54 7.66 2.06
CA GLY A 335 6.16 8.55 1.07
C GLY A 335 6.04 10.03 1.43
N LEU A 336 4.91 10.47 1.99
CA LEU A 336 4.78 11.82 2.57
C LEU A 336 5.73 12.03 3.74
N GLY A 337 5.78 11.07 4.69
CA GLY A 337 6.70 11.11 5.81
C GLY A 337 8.15 11.29 5.36
N GLN A 338 8.57 10.51 4.36
CA GLN A 338 9.90 10.55 3.77
C GLN A 338 10.17 11.88 3.05
N ALA A 339 9.21 12.38 2.27
CA ALA A 339 9.37 13.66 1.57
C ALA A 339 9.51 14.83 2.54
N TYR A 340 8.78 14.83 3.67
CA TYR A 340 8.93 15.84 4.72
C TYR A 340 10.20 15.67 5.56
N GLU A 341 10.69 14.44 5.71
CA GLU A 341 11.98 14.17 6.34
C GLU A 341 13.14 14.72 5.50
N VAL A 342 13.10 14.57 4.17
CA VAL A 342 14.07 15.19 3.25
C VAL A 342 14.06 16.72 3.31
N LEU A 343 12.94 17.32 3.71
CA LEU A 343 12.81 18.77 3.94
C LEU A 343 13.20 19.21 5.37
N ASP A 344 13.73 18.31 6.20
CA ASP A 344 14.04 18.53 7.63
C ASP A 344 12.83 18.98 8.48
N MET A 345 11.60 18.72 8.01
CA MET A 345 10.36 19.06 8.71
C MET A 345 9.88 17.89 9.58
N HIS A 346 10.67 17.55 10.59
CA HIS A 346 10.46 16.33 11.40
C HIS A 346 9.10 16.27 12.12
N TYR A 347 8.48 17.39 12.50
CA TYR A 347 7.13 17.40 13.09
C TYR A 347 6.03 16.95 12.12
N TYR A 348 6.10 17.38 10.86
CA TYR A 348 5.15 16.96 9.83
C TYR A 348 5.39 15.49 9.46
N SER A 349 6.65 15.11 9.30
CA SER A 349 7.05 13.73 9.02
C SER A 349 6.52 12.77 10.10
N LEU A 350 6.65 13.14 11.38
CA LEU A 350 6.12 12.37 12.51
C LEU A 350 4.62 12.09 12.38
N TYR A 351 3.81 13.10 12.03
CA TYR A 351 2.36 12.92 11.85
C TYR A 351 2.05 11.90 10.75
N TYR A 352 2.74 11.99 9.61
CA TYR A 352 2.50 11.09 8.47
C TYR A 352 2.99 9.66 8.74
N TYR A 353 4.16 9.49 9.36
CA TYR A 353 4.64 8.17 9.77
C TYR A 353 3.76 7.52 10.84
N GLN A 354 3.17 8.30 11.77
CA GLN A 354 2.23 7.76 12.76
C GLN A 354 0.97 7.20 12.08
N ARG A 355 0.47 7.87 11.03
CA ARG A 355 -0.65 7.35 10.22
C ARG A 355 -0.27 6.09 9.45
N ALA A 356 0.92 6.05 8.86
CA ALA A 356 1.40 4.85 8.17
C ALA A 356 1.53 3.66 9.14
N ALA A 357 2.08 3.88 10.35
CA ALA A 357 2.20 2.86 11.39
C ALA A 357 0.84 2.40 11.94
N ALA A 358 -0.18 3.27 11.98
CA ALA A 358 -1.53 2.89 12.38
C ALA A 358 -2.20 1.96 11.36
N LEU A 359 -1.90 2.13 10.06
CA LEU A 359 -2.41 1.26 8.99
C LEU A 359 -1.68 -0.09 8.95
N LYS A 360 -0.36 -0.09 9.16
CA LYS A 360 0.45 -1.33 9.15
C LYS A 360 1.29 -1.46 10.43
N PRO A 361 0.69 -1.86 11.56
CA PRO A 361 1.37 -1.90 12.86
C PRO A 361 2.45 -3.00 12.94
N MET A 362 2.37 -4.03 12.10
CA MET A 362 3.35 -5.13 12.05
C MET A 362 4.52 -4.87 11.08
N ASP A 363 4.62 -3.69 10.45
CA ASP A 363 5.77 -3.38 9.60
C ASP A 363 6.85 -2.66 10.41
N VAL A 364 8.01 -3.29 10.49
CA VAL A 364 9.17 -2.81 11.24
C VAL A 364 9.66 -1.46 10.70
N ARG A 365 9.61 -1.26 9.37
CA ARG A 365 10.11 -0.05 8.71
C ARG A 365 9.41 1.22 9.20
N MET A 366 8.12 1.11 9.53
CA MET A 366 7.33 2.24 10.04
C MET A 366 7.79 2.66 11.43
N TRP A 367 8.07 1.70 12.31
CA TRP A 367 8.56 1.97 13.67
C TRP A 367 9.99 2.51 13.68
N ILE A 368 10.83 2.05 12.75
CA ILE A 368 12.18 2.59 12.54
C ILE A 368 12.12 4.06 12.15
N ALA A 369 11.32 4.40 11.13
CA ALA A 369 11.16 5.78 10.67
C ALA A 369 10.62 6.70 11.77
N LEU A 370 9.66 6.21 12.57
CA LEU A 370 9.17 6.92 13.76
C LEU A 370 10.28 7.12 14.80
N GLY A 371 11.07 6.09 15.10
CA GLY A 371 12.19 6.16 16.04
C GLY A 371 13.23 7.19 15.62
N HIS A 372 13.59 7.24 14.33
CA HIS A 372 14.50 8.25 13.78
C HIS A 372 13.92 9.65 13.88
N CYS A 373 12.64 9.84 13.54
CA CYS A 373 11.99 11.14 13.68
C CYS A 373 11.96 11.63 15.14
N PHE A 374 11.66 10.75 16.10
CA PHE A 374 11.68 11.11 17.52
C PHE A 374 13.09 11.46 18.01
N ASP A 375 14.12 10.74 17.54
CA ASP A 375 15.51 11.06 17.87
C ASP A 375 15.92 12.46 17.37
N LYS A 376 15.55 12.79 16.12
CA LYS A 376 15.79 14.13 15.54
C LYS A 376 15.02 15.24 16.26
N LEU A 377 13.89 14.92 16.88
CA LEU A 377 13.11 15.84 17.70
C LEU A 377 13.56 15.87 19.17
N GLU A 378 14.65 15.20 19.52
CA GLU A 378 15.20 15.08 20.88
C GLU A 378 14.22 14.47 21.91
N ARG A 379 13.21 13.72 21.44
CA ARG A 379 12.21 13.03 22.27
C ARG A 379 12.64 11.58 22.51
N TYR A 380 13.73 11.42 23.25
CA TYR A 380 14.41 10.13 23.41
C TYR A 380 13.53 9.04 24.04
N ASP A 381 12.69 9.37 25.04
CA ASP A 381 11.78 8.40 25.69
C ASP A 381 10.80 7.75 24.71
N GLU A 382 10.31 8.53 23.74
CA GLU A 382 9.37 8.04 22.72
C GLU A 382 10.08 7.31 21.61
N ALA A 383 11.27 7.76 21.23
CA ALA A 383 12.15 7.03 20.31
C ALA A 383 12.45 5.61 20.84
N ILE A 384 12.80 5.49 22.12
CA ILE A 384 13.04 4.19 22.78
C ILE A 384 11.79 3.31 22.72
N LYS A 385 10.59 3.86 22.97
CA LYS A 385 9.34 3.10 22.86
C LYS A 385 9.08 2.62 21.43
N ALA A 386 9.35 3.45 20.42
CA ALA A 386 9.20 3.08 19.02
C ALA A 386 10.17 1.97 18.61
N TYR A 387 11.46 2.08 18.97
CA TYR A 387 12.45 1.04 18.69
C TYR A 387 12.19 -0.26 19.46
N LYS A 388 11.70 -0.18 20.71
CA LYS A 388 11.28 -1.39 21.46
C LYS A 388 10.10 -2.11 20.79
N ARG A 389 9.17 -1.38 20.18
CA ARG A 389 8.10 -1.98 19.35
C ARG A 389 8.67 -2.62 18.09
N ALA A 390 9.60 -1.96 17.40
CA ALA A 390 10.28 -2.54 16.25
C ALA A 390 10.95 -3.89 16.62
N LEU A 391 11.66 -3.93 17.75
CA LEU A 391 12.32 -5.14 18.29
C LEU A 391 11.35 -6.29 18.63
N GLN A 392 10.09 -5.98 18.97
CA GLN A 392 9.06 -7.01 19.20
C GLN A 392 8.59 -7.65 17.90
N VAL A 393 8.67 -6.90 16.79
CA VAL A 393 8.18 -7.32 15.47
C VAL A 393 9.29 -8.01 14.66
N SER A 394 10.46 -7.36 14.48
CA SER A 394 11.66 -8.00 13.93
C SER A 394 12.42 -8.66 15.07
N HIS A 395 12.50 -9.98 15.06
CA HIS A 395 13.31 -10.73 16.02
C HIS A 395 14.73 -10.16 16.13
N ARG A 396 15.02 -9.46 17.23
CA ARG A 396 16.36 -9.15 17.75
C ARG A 396 17.44 -8.61 16.78
N ASP A 397 17.07 -7.78 15.81
CA ASP A 397 18.08 -7.08 14.99
C ASP A 397 19.04 -6.24 15.89
N PRO A 398 20.37 -6.46 15.82
CA PRO A 398 21.37 -5.76 16.63
C PRO A 398 21.41 -4.24 16.41
N SER A 399 20.98 -3.78 15.24
CA SER A 399 20.89 -2.35 14.90
C SER A 399 19.91 -1.60 15.83
N PHE A 400 18.75 -2.19 16.15
CA PHE A 400 17.79 -1.57 17.05
C PHE A 400 18.27 -1.58 18.49
N LEU A 401 18.93 -2.65 18.92
CA LEU A 401 19.53 -2.74 20.26
C LEU A 401 20.58 -1.63 20.46
N LEU A 402 21.43 -1.39 19.45
CA LEU A 402 22.39 -0.29 19.47
C LEU A 402 21.70 1.08 19.50
N ASN A 403 20.70 1.31 18.65
CA ASN A 403 19.96 2.59 18.63
C ASN A 403 19.28 2.86 19.98
N ILE A 404 18.70 1.84 20.62
CA ILE A 404 18.13 1.97 21.97
C ILE A 404 19.21 2.30 23.00
N ALA A 405 20.36 1.63 22.94
CA ALA A 405 21.45 1.86 23.89
C ALA A 405 22.06 3.27 23.77
N THR A 406 22.26 3.76 22.55
CA THR A 406 22.76 5.14 22.31
C THR A 406 21.76 6.20 22.77
N LEU A 407 20.46 5.93 22.67
CA LEU A 407 19.42 6.80 23.24
C LEU A 407 19.44 6.82 24.78
N TYR A 408 19.64 5.67 25.41
CA TYR A 408 19.80 5.60 26.87
C TYR A 408 21.07 6.31 27.36
N GLU A 409 22.15 6.25 26.58
CA GLU A 409 23.37 7.03 26.85
C GLU A 409 23.08 8.54 26.80
N ARG A 410 22.31 9.02 25.81
CA ARG A 410 21.88 10.43 25.74
C ARG A 410 20.99 10.84 26.93
N LEU A 411 20.27 9.90 27.53
CA LEU A 411 19.46 10.09 28.74
C LEU A 411 20.25 9.94 30.05
N ASN A 412 21.57 9.68 29.99
CA ASN A 412 22.44 9.37 31.14
C ASN A 412 22.02 8.16 31.98
N ASP A 413 21.29 7.21 31.40
CA ASP A 413 20.92 5.95 32.06
C ASP A 413 21.90 4.84 31.67
N GLU A 414 23.05 4.83 32.35
CA GLU A 414 24.14 3.89 32.06
C GLU A 414 23.76 2.43 32.36
N GLU A 415 22.86 2.16 33.31
CA GLU A 415 22.45 0.80 33.69
C GLU A 415 21.66 0.13 32.57
N ASN A 416 20.65 0.84 32.03
CA ASN A 416 19.86 0.33 30.92
C ASN A 416 20.67 0.28 29.63
N ALA A 417 21.53 1.28 29.36
CA ALA A 417 22.43 1.26 28.22
C ALA A 417 23.35 0.01 28.24
N GLU A 418 23.93 -0.33 29.39
CA GLU A 418 24.77 -1.51 29.54
C GLU A 418 24.01 -2.81 29.27
N GLN A 419 22.78 -2.94 29.77
CA GLN A 419 21.95 -4.12 29.52
C GLN A 419 21.69 -4.32 28.01
N PHE A 420 21.28 -3.27 27.31
CA PHE A 420 21.02 -3.35 25.87
C PHE A 420 22.30 -3.57 25.05
N MET A 421 23.45 -3.00 25.44
CA MET A 421 24.74 -3.26 24.80
C MET A 421 25.20 -4.71 24.99
N ARG A 422 25.02 -5.29 26.18
CA ARG A 422 25.31 -6.72 26.42
C ARG A 422 24.38 -7.64 25.62
N LEU A 423 23.11 -7.28 25.49
CA LEU A 423 22.16 -8.00 24.64
C LEU A 423 22.59 -7.94 23.17
N CYS A 424 23.03 -6.78 22.68
CA CYS A 424 23.57 -6.62 21.32
C CYS A 424 24.76 -7.55 21.07
N VAL A 425 25.72 -7.61 22.00
CA VAL A 425 26.86 -8.54 21.93
C VAL A 425 26.43 -10.00 22.00
N ALA A 426 25.36 -10.36 22.71
CA ALA A 426 24.89 -11.74 22.78
C ALA A 426 24.32 -12.24 21.43
N GLU A 427 23.77 -11.35 20.61
CA GLU A 427 23.21 -11.67 19.28
C GLU A 427 24.28 -11.90 18.20
N GLU A 428 25.56 -11.64 18.50
CA GLU A 428 26.71 -11.99 17.65
C GLU A 428 26.73 -13.44 17.18
N ARG A 429 26.22 -14.35 18.00
CA ARG A 429 26.18 -15.79 17.68
C ARG A 429 25.27 -16.11 16.50
N ASN A 430 24.30 -15.23 16.24
CA ASN A 430 23.26 -15.45 15.25
C ASN A 430 23.60 -14.77 13.92
N GLU A 431 24.11 -13.53 13.94
CA GLU A 431 24.29 -12.72 12.73
C GLU A 431 25.75 -12.47 12.33
N GLY A 432 26.71 -12.88 13.17
CA GLY A 432 28.14 -12.59 12.95
C GLY A 432 28.53 -11.19 13.42
N ILE A 433 29.78 -10.78 13.12
CA ILE A 433 30.32 -9.49 13.57
C ILE A 433 29.91 -8.40 12.58
N ILE A 434 28.88 -7.64 12.93
CA ILE A 434 28.37 -6.50 12.15
C ILE A 434 28.79 -5.19 12.83
N GLU A 435 28.85 -4.08 12.09
CA GLU A 435 29.21 -2.75 12.61
C GLU A 435 28.48 -2.35 13.91
N PRO A 436 27.17 -2.59 14.11
CA PRO A 436 26.48 -2.23 15.35
C PRO A 436 27.04 -2.94 16.59
N ILE A 437 27.43 -4.20 16.41
CA ILE A 437 28.02 -5.05 17.44
C ILE A 437 29.42 -4.55 17.79
N CYS A 438 30.22 -4.16 16.79
CA CYS A 438 31.53 -3.57 17.02
C CYS A 438 31.43 -2.30 17.88
N GLN A 439 30.46 -1.42 17.57
CA GLN A 439 30.21 -0.21 18.35
C GLN A 439 29.79 -0.54 19.79
N ALA A 440 28.92 -1.54 19.98
CA ALA A 440 28.53 -2.01 21.31
C ALA A 440 29.72 -2.55 22.13
N ARG A 441 30.62 -3.34 21.52
CA ARG A 441 31.83 -3.85 22.18
C ARG A 441 32.81 -2.73 22.57
N ILE A 442 33.01 -1.75 21.69
CA ILE A 442 33.88 -0.60 21.98
C ILE A 442 33.32 0.18 23.17
N TRP A 443 32.00 0.39 23.21
CA TRP A 443 31.35 1.07 24.31
C TRP A 443 31.52 0.30 25.64
N LEU A 444 31.28 -1.02 25.64
CA LEU A 444 31.49 -1.87 26.82
C LEU A 444 32.96 -1.89 27.28
N ALA A 445 33.92 -1.91 26.34
CA ALA A 445 35.33 -1.82 26.67
C ALA A 445 35.67 -0.49 27.36
N LYS A 446 35.15 0.64 26.85
CA LYS A 446 35.30 1.97 27.48
C LYS A 446 34.65 2.01 28.89
N LEU A 447 33.49 1.38 29.07
CA LEU A 447 32.82 1.29 30.38
C LEU A 447 33.63 0.46 31.39
N GLU A 448 34.11 -0.72 31.01
CA GLU A 448 34.91 -1.59 31.89
C GLU A 448 36.28 -0.99 32.23
N MET A 449 36.86 -0.19 31.33
CA MET A 449 38.05 0.62 31.63
C MET A 449 37.77 1.63 32.75
N ARG A 450 36.62 2.32 32.74
CA ARG A 450 36.23 3.23 33.83
C ARG A 450 36.05 2.47 35.16
N ARG A 451 35.57 1.23 35.10
CA ARG A 451 35.40 0.33 36.26
C ARG A 451 36.68 -0.37 36.73
N LYS A 452 37.81 -0.20 36.01
CA LYS A 452 39.12 -0.85 36.26
C LYS A 452 39.12 -2.39 36.10
N ASN A 453 38.19 -2.94 35.32
CA ASN A 453 38.15 -4.36 34.99
C ASN A 453 38.91 -4.63 33.67
N TRP A 454 40.23 -4.69 33.77
CA TRP A 454 41.12 -4.74 32.61
C TRP A 454 41.00 -6.02 31.76
N SER A 455 40.67 -7.15 32.38
CA SER A 455 40.51 -8.44 31.69
C SER A 455 39.28 -8.46 30.76
N ALA A 456 38.14 -7.98 31.25
CA ALA A 456 36.90 -7.89 30.48
C ALA A 456 37.03 -6.86 29.34
N ALA A 457 37.64 -5.70 29.62
CA ALA A 457 37.93 -4.68 28.61
C ALA A 457 38.81 -5.23 27.47
N TYR A 458 39.83 -6.03 27.80
CA TYR A 458 40.69 -6.67 26.81
C TYR A 458 39.92 -7.68 25.95
N SER A 459 39.05 -8.51 26.54
CA SER A 459 38.27 -9.49 25.77
C SER A 459 37.29 -8.83 24.78
N TYR A 460 36.64 -7.73 25.17
CA TYR A 460 35.73 -7.02 24.26
C TYR A 460 36.49 -6.35 23.12
N ALA A 461 37.64 -5.74 23.39
CA ALA A 461 38.46 -5.10 22.36
C ALA A 461 39.13 -6.10 21.41
N GLU A 462 39.62 -7.24 21.92
CA GLU A 462 40.19 -8.31 21.11
C GLU A 462 39.16 -8.91 20.15
N GLY A 463 37.92 -9.12 20.62
CA GLY A 463 36.83 -9.61 19.78
C GLY A 463 36.55 -8.73 18.57
N VAL A 464 36.68 -7.39 18.70
CA VAL A 464 36.50 -6.46 17.57
C VAL A 464 37.62 -6.59 16.54
N THR A 465 38.86 -6.81 16.98
CA THR A 465 40.02 -6.92 16.07
C THR A 465 40.08 -8.23 15.29
N GLN A 466 39.43 -9.29 15.78
CA GLN A 466 39.36 -10.60 15.13
C GLN A 466 38.20 -10.70 14.12
N GLY A 467 37.27 -9.75 14.10
CA GLY A 467 36.10 -9.77 13.22
C GLY A 467 36.35 -9.13 11.86
N GLU A 468 35.94 -9.82 10.79
CA GLU A 468 36.07 -9.33 9.41
C GLU A 468 35.05 -8.23 9.03
N GLY A 469 34.06 -7.92 9.89
CA GLY A 469 32.98 -6.96 9.60
C GLY A 469 33.06 -5.60 10.30
N GLY A 470 34.14 -5.32 11.04
CA GLY A 470 34.33 -4.01 11.67
C GLY A 470 34.82 -2.97 10.65
N GLY A 471 34.09 -1.87 10.47
CA GLY A 471 34.59 -0.71 9.71
C GLY A 471 35.99 -0.30 10.21
N LEU A 472 36.85 0.19 9.30
CA LEU A 472 38.26 0.54 9.62
C LEU A 472 38.41 1.40 10.89
N THR A 473 37.47 2.31 11.11
CA THR A 473 37.41 3.22 12.26
C THR A 473 37.22 2.48 13.59
N GLY A 474 36.34 1.49 13.64
CA GLY A 474 36.08 0.70 14.84
C GLY A 474 37.27 -0.19 15.22
N ILE A 475 38.00 -0.71 14.23
CA ILE A 475 39.19 -1.54 14.46
C ILE A 475 40.36 -0.70 15.01
N ASP A 476 40.54 0.52 14.50
CA ASP A 476 41.59 1.42 14.99
C ASP A 476 41.33 1.93 16.41
N GLU A 477 40.06 2.21 16.76
CA GLU A 477 39.67 2.49 18.14
C GLU A 477 39.87 1.28 19.07
N ALA A 478 39.53 0.07 18.63
CA ALA A 478 39.78 -1.13 19.42
C ALA A 478 41.30 -1.35 19.65
N ARG A 479 42.13 -1.08 18.64
CA ARG A 479 43.60 -1.17 18.75
C ARG A 479 44.20 -0.12 19.67
N SER A 480 43.67 1.12 19.68
CA SER A 480 44.13 2.15 20.62
C SER A 480 43.82 1.76 22.06
N ILE A 481 42.61 1.25 22.32
CA ILE A 481 42.19 0.73 23.61
C ILE A 481 43.10 -0.42 24.07
N ILE A 482 43.42 -1.37 23.18
CA ILE A 482 44.34 -2.48 23.51
C ILE A 482 45.75 -1.98 23.86
N ARG A 483 46.26 -0.94 23.17
CA ARG A 483 47.57 -0.34 23.49
C ARG A 483 47.56 0.32 24.86
N GLU A 484 46.51 1.07 25.20
CA GLU A 484 46.35 1.67 26.52
C GLU A 484 46.26 0.62 27.63
N LEU A 485 45.48 -0.45 27.41
CA LEU A 485 45.36 -1.57 28.33
C LEU A 485 46.72 -2.28 28.58
N ARG A 486 47.51 -2.51 27.52
CA ARG A 486 48.84 -3.13 27.64
C ARG A 486 49.81 -2.29 28.45
N ASN A 487 49.76 -0.97 28.29
CA ASN A 487 50.60 -0.05 29.05
C ASN A 487 50.24 -0.05 30.54
N VAL A 488 48.94 -0.02 30.86
CA VAL A 488 48.46 -0.05 32.25
C VAL A 488 48.81 -1.35 32.96
N ILE A 489 48.65 -2.51 32.29
CA ILE A 489 48.99 -3.84 32.83
C ILE A 489 50.51 -4.01 33.03
N HIS A 490 51.37 -3.32 32.25
CA HIS A 490 52.82 -3.35 32.46
C HIS A 490 53.30 -2.42 33.58
N THR A 491 52.47 -1.47 34.03
CA THR A 491 52.83 -0.45 35.03
C THR A 491 52.26 -0.67 36.42
N GLY A 492 51.30 -1.59 36.59
CA GLY A 492 50.74 -2.01 37.88
C GLY A 492 51.15 -3.43 38.23
#